data_AF-A0A7V9PP95-F1
#
_entry.id   AF-A0A7V9PP95-F1
#
_cell.length_a   1.000
_cell.length_b   1.000
_cell.length_c   1.000
_cell.angle_alpha   90.00
_cell.angle_beta   90.00
_cell.angle_gamma   90.00
#
_symmetry.space_group_name_H-M   'P 1'
#
loop_
_entity.id
_entity.type
_entity.pdbx_description
1 polymer ?
#
loop_
_entity_poly.entity_id
_entity_poly.type
_entity_poly.pdbx_seq_one_letter_code
_entity_poly.pdbx_strand_id
1 'polypeptide(L)'
;MRASALLTVAPILVLLLAACGAEAPDSPAPSPSPQRAPRAATLLLDFAPNAVHSRIYATTRRGDDLARGVRLRVRVPPSAADAVRLLLAGRADLAVLDIHDLALARERGRDVVGVLAIVQRPLAAVLAQPG
;
A
#
# COMPACT_ATOMS: atom_id res chain seq x y z
N MET A 1 14.16 59.91 -3.18
CA MET A 1 15.14 58.83 -2.93
C MET A 1 15.48 58.87 -1.44
N ARG A 2 15.47 57.82 -0.61
CA ARG A 2 15.09 56.40 -0.69
C ARG A 2 14.95 55.93 0.77
N ALA A 3 13.79 55.32 1.07
CA ALA A 3 13.58 54.26 2.07
C ALA A 3 13.93 54.52 3.55
N SER A 4 13.15 55.38 4.23
CA SER A 4 12.92 55.31 5.69
C SER A 4 11.92 54.20 6.08
N ALA A 5 11.83 53.13 5.28
CA ALA A 5 10.74 52.13 5.30
C ALA A 5 11.17 50.79 5.91
N LEU A 6 12.00 50.80 6.96
CA LEU A 6 12.54 49.56 7.56
C LEU A 6 12.22 49.39 9.05
N LEU A 7 11.47 50.29 9.68
CA LEU A 7 11.23 50.25 11.13
C LEU A 7 9.75 50.18 11.55
N THR A 8 8.87 49.66 10.70
CA THR A 8 7.43 49.50 11.02
C THR A 8 6.88 48.12 10.65
N VAL A 9 7.72 47.11 10.46
CA VAL A 9 7.27 45.72 10.19
C VAL A 9 7.17 44.88 11.48
N ALA A 10 7.74 45.34 12.59
CA ALA A 10 7.80 44.58 13.83
C ALA A 10 6.47 44.38 14.61
N PRO A 11 5.44 45.27 14.57
CA PRO A 11 4.27 45.05 15.43
C PRO A 11 3.20 44.15 14.78
N ILE A 12 3.24 43.95 13.46
CA ILE A 12 2.22 43.15 12.74
C ILE A 12 2.43 41.65 12.95
N LEU A 13 3.67 41.21 13.15
CA LEU A 13 3.99 39.79 13.37
C LEU A 13 3.51 39.27 14.74
N VAL A 14 3.41 40.15 15.75
CA VAL A 14 2.99 39.75 17.12
C VAL A 14 1.48 39.51 17.21
N LEU A 15 0.66 40.19 16.41
CA LEU A 15 -0.80 39.95 16.38
C LEU A 15 -1.19 38.60 15.74
N LEU A 16 -0.34 38.01 14.90
CA LEU A 16 -0.60 36.71 14.27
C LEU A 16 -0.38 35.52 15.22
N LEU A 17 0.37 35.70 16.32
CA LEU A 17 0.61 34.65 17.31
C LEU A 17 -0.47 34.56 18.41
N ALA A 18 -1.30 35.60 18.57
CA ALA A 18 -2.35 35.63 19.59
C ALA A 18 -3.66 34.94 19.16
N ALA A 19 -3.79 34.52 17.89
CA ALA A 19 -5.01 33.93 17.35
C ALA A 19 -5.21 32.44 17.68
N CYS A 20 -4.22 31.78 18.31
CA CYS A 20 -4.33 30.36 18.70
C CYS A 20 -4.82 30.13 20.14
N GLY A 21 -5.27 31.16 20.85
CA GLY A 21 -5.60 31.09 22.28
C GLY A 21 -7.06 31.41 22.66
N ALA A 22 -7.95 31.62 21.70
CA ALA A 22 -9.37 31.83 22.02
C ALA A 22 -10.06 30.48 22.24
N GLU A 23 -10.35 30.13 23.50
CA GLU A 23 -11.30 29.06 23.83
C GLU A 23 -12.66 29.40 23.20
N ALA A 24 -13.01 28.65 22.16
CA ALA A 24 -14.33 28.70 21.57
C ALA A 24 -15.34 28.09 22.56
N PRO A 25 -16.53 28.67 22.73
CA PRO A 25 -17.59 28.05 23.52
C PRO A 25 -17.93 26.69 22.91
N ASP A 26 -18.10 25.69 23.79
CA ASP A 26 -18.48 24.29 23.54
C ASP A 26 -18.93 24.03 22.09
N SER A 27 -17.96 23.76 21.23
CA SER A 27 -18.26 23.25 19.90
C SER A 27 -18.78 21.82 20.09
N PRO A 28 -19.95 21.47 19.54
CA PRO A 28 -20.47 20.11 19.66
C PRO A 28 -19.38 19.15 19.16
N ALA A 29 -19.08 18.15 19.99
CA ALA A 29 -18.07 17.15 19.68
C ALA A 29 -18.26 16.67 18.23
N PRO A 30 -17.18 16.61 17.43
CA PRO A 30 -17.29 16.15 16.05
C PRO A 30 -18.01 14.82 16.05
N SER A 31 -19.17 14.77 15.40
CA SER A 31 -19.94 13.54 15.26
C SER A 31 -19.02 12.49 14.65
N PRO A 32 -18.96 11.25 15.18
CA PRO A 32 -18.10 10.22 14.64
C PRO A 32 -18.42 10.09 13.15
N SER A 33 -17.43 10.38 12.31
CA SER A 33 -17.56 10.23 10.87
C SER A 33 -18.01 8.80 10.62
N PRO A 34 -19.03 8.55 9.77
CA PRO A 34 -19.47 7.19 9.48
C PRO A 34 -18.26 6.37 9.06
N GLN A 35 -17.89 5.39 9.90
CA GLN A 35 -16.68 4.62 9.71
C GLN A 35 -16.88 3.78 8.46
N ARG A 36 -16.23 4.21 7.37
CA ARG A 36 -16.42 3.60 6.05
C ARG A 36 -16.03 2.12 6.14
N ALA A 37 -16.94 1.24 5.73
CA ALA A 37 -16.66 -0.18 5.71
C ALA A 37 -15.39 -0.47 4.90
N PRO A 38 -14.51 -1.38 5.36
CA PRO A 38 -13.25 -1.66 4.69
C PRO A 38 -13.52 -2.26 3.30
N ARG A 39 -12.74 -1.81 2.31
CA ARG A 39 -12.82 -2.32 0.94
C ARG A 39 -12.25 -3.73 0.89
N ALA A 40 -13.03 -4.69 0.38
CA ALA A 40 -12.53 -6.03 0.15
C ALA A 40 -11.49 -6.04 -0.97
N ALA A 41 -10.40 -6.79 -0.78
CA ALA A 41 -9.38 -7.04 -1.79
C ALA A 41 -8.93 -8.50 -1.69
N THR A 42 -8.59 -9.11 -2.82
CA THR A 42 -8.14 -10.50 -2.93
C THR A 42 -6.73 -10.52 -3.50
N LEU A 43 -5.80 -11.12 -2.77
CA LEU A 43 -4.41 -11.31 -3.19
C LEU A 43 -4.13 -12.81 -3.41
N LEU A 44 -3.68 -13.15 -4.60
CA LEU A 44 -3.15 -14.48 -4.91
C LEU A 44 -1.66 -14.54 -4.56
N LEU A 45 -1.23 -15.62 -3.93
CA LEU A 45 0.19 -15.94 -3.80
C LEU A 45 0.73 -16.53 -5.11
N ASP A 46 2.05 -16.55 -5.27
CA ASP A 46 2.77 -17.20 -6.38
C ASP A 46 3.04 -18.69 -6.10
N PHE A 47 3.15 -19.07 -4.83
CA PHE A 47 3.50 -20.41 -4.39
C PHE A 47 2.81 -20.78 -3.05
N ALA A 48 3.09 -21.99 -2.55
CA ALA A 48 2.75 -22.37 -1.18
C ALA A 48 3.33 -21.35 -0.17
N PRO A 49 2.61 -21.04 0.92
CA PRO A 49 3.07 -20.10 1.94
C PRO A 49 4.48 -20.43 2.45
N ASN A 50 5.34 -19.40 2.51
CA ASN A 50 6.73 -19.50 2.96
C ASN A 50 7.19 -18.14 3.54
N ALA A 51 8.46 -18.02 3.90
CA ALA A 51 9.01 -16.82 4.56
C ALA A 51 8.78 -15.51 3.79
N VAL A 52 8.78 -15.53 2.44
CA VAL A 52 8.54 -14.34 1.60
C VAL A 52 7.15 -13.74 1.88
N HIS A 53 6.17 -14.58 2.21
CA HIS A 53 4.79 -14.18 2.47
C HIS A 53 4.52 -13.71 3.91
N SER A 54 5.51 -13.82 4.81
CA SER A 54 5.33 -13.61 6.24
C SER A 54 4.71 -12.26 6.60
N ARG A 55 5.14 -11.17 5.95
CA ARG A 55 4.62 -9.82 6.26
C ARG A 55 3.19 -9.60 5.78
N ILE A 56 2.78 -10.25 4.68
CA ILE A 56 1.39 -10.26 4.22
C ILE A 56 0.49 -10.88 5.29
N TYR A 57 0.83 -12.10 5.74
CA TYR A 57 0.07 -12.79 6.79
C TYR A 57 0.13 -12.09 8.15
N ALA A 58 1.27 -11.49 8.51
CA ALA A 58 1.38 -10.72 9.75
C ALA A 58 0.44 -9.51 9.75
N THR A 59 0.32 -8.82 8.61
CA THR A 59 -0.57 -7.65 8.43
C THR A 59 -2.03 -8.06 8.62
N THR A 60 -2.47 -9.14 7.96
CA THR A 60 -3.85 -9.64 8.11
C THR A 60 -4.13 -10.18 9.50
N ARG A 61 -3.15 -10.84 10.14
CA ARG A 61 -3.32 -11.41 11.50
C ARG A 61 -3.45 -10.31 12.56
N ARG A 62 -2.74 -9.19 12.38
CA ARG A 62 -2.78 -8.04 13.30
C ARG A 62 -3.97 -7.11 13.05
N GLY A 63 -4.68 -7.28 11.93
CA GLY A 63 -5.76 -6.37 11.51
C GLY A 63 -5.24 -5.03 10.97
N ASP A 64 -3.96 -4.95 10.60
CA ASP A 64 -3.34 -3.74 10.07
C ASP A 64 -3.93 -3.34 8.70
N ASP A 65 -4.40 -4.32 7.93
CA ASP A 65 -5.15 -4.09 6.69
C ASP A 65 -6.50 -3.44 6.97
N LEU A 66 -7.24 -3.96 7.96
CA LEU A 66 -8.54 -3.43 8.37
C LEU A 66 -8.41 -2.01 8.92
N ALA A 67 -7.38 -1.74 9.73
CA ALA A 67 -7.07 -0.41 10.24
C ALA A 67 -6.75 0.59 9.11
N ARG A 68 -6.26 0.11 7.96
CA ARG A 68 -6.03 0.89 6.73
C ARG A 68 -7.24 0.90 5.79
N GLY A 69 -8.39 0.40 6.23
CA GLY A 69 -9.63 0.39 5.44
C GLY A 69 -9.67 -0.66 4.33
N VAL A 70 -8.86 -1.71 4.41
CA VAL A 70 -8.84 -2.83 3.46
C VAL A 70 -9.13 -4.14 4.20
N ARG A 71 -10.00 -4.99 3.63
CA ARG A 71 -10.19 -6.37 4.11
C ARG A 71 -9.50 -7.30 3.12
N LEU A 72 -8.25 -7.66 3.40
CA LEU A 72 -7.43 -8.45 2.49
C LEU A 72 -7.72 -9.95 2.65
N ARG A 73 -8.07 -10.62 1.55
CA ARG A 73 -8.21 -12.08 1.47
C ARG A 73 -7.04 -12.67 0.72
N VAL A 74 -6.17 -13.38 1.44
CA VAL A 74 -5.02 -14.08 0.86
C VAL A 74 -5.47 -15.47 0.39
N ARG A 75 -5.11 -15.85 -0.83
CA ARG A 75 -5.46 -17.14 -1.43
C ARG A 75 -4.24 -17.77 -2.08
N VAL A 76 -4.09 -19.07 -1.93
CA VAL A 76 -3.10 -19.86 -2.65
C VAL A 76 -3.76 -20.35 -3.94
N PRO A 77 -3.22 -20.04 -5.13
CA PRO A 77 -3.74 -20.60 -6.38
C PRO A 77 -3.33 -22.08 -6.52
N PRO A 78 -4.00 -22.85 -7.40
CA PRO A 78 -3.58 -24.23 -7.68
C PRO A 78 -2.17 -24.33 -8.27
N SER A 79 -1.73 -23.29 -8.99
CA SER A 79 -0.37 -23.16 -9.54
C SER A 79 0.02 -21.68 -9.73
N ALA A 80 1.31 -21.40 -9.92
CA ALA A 80 1.80 -20.04 -10.25
C ALA A 80 1.18 -19.51 -11.55
N ALA A 81 1.08 -20.35 -12.59
CA ALA A 81 0.45 -19.99 -13.86
C ALA A 81 -1.04 -19.60 -13.70
N ASP A 82 -1.73 -20.21 -12.73
CA ASP A 82 -3.11 -19.85 -12.41
C ASP A 82 -3.23 -18.45 -11.79
N ALA A 83 -2.20 -17.95 -11.10
CA ALA A 83 -2.23 -16.61 -10.50
C ALA A 83 -2.42 -15.52 -11.56
N VAL A 84 -1.60 -15.55 -12.62
CA VAL A 84 -1.70 -14.60 -13.74
C VAL A 84 -3.06 -14.73 -14.44
N ARG A 85 -3.52 -15.96 -14.70
CA ARG A 85 -4.79 -16.22 -15.36
C ARG A 85 -5.97 -15.68 -14.55
N LEU A 86 -6.00 -15.93 -13.25
CA LEU A 86 -7.07 -15.48 -12.35
C LEU A 86 -7.06 -13.96 -12.15
N LEU A 87 -5.89 -13.33 -12.09
CA LEU A 87 -5.76 -11.86 -12.04
C LEU A 87 -6.37 -11.22 -13.29
N LEU A 88 -5.95 -11.68 -14.48
CA LEU A 88 -6.44 -11.16 -15.75
C LEU A 88 -7.93 -11.42 -15.99
N ALA A 89 -8.49 -12.46 -15.38
CA ALA A 89 -9.92 -12.74 -15.41
C ALA A 89 -10.73 -11.93 -14.37
N GLY A 90 -10.09 -11.02 -13.62
CA GLY A 90 -10.75 -10.24 -12.56
C GLY A 90 -11.21 -11.08 -11.37
N ARG A 91 -10.68 -12.30 -11.21
CA ARG A 91 -11.02 -13.21 -10.10
C ARG A 91 -10.14 -12.99 -8.86
N ALA A 92 -9.18 -12.08 -8.96
CA ALA A 92 -8.41 -11.50 -7.87
C ALA A 92 -8.06 -10.04 -8.21
N ASP A 93 -7.78 -9.23 -7.19
CA ASP A 93 -7.43 -7.83 -7.35
C ASP A 93 -5.90 -7.64 -7.52
N LEU A 94 -5.13 -8.52 -6.89
CA LEU A 94 -3.67 -8.53 -6.91
C LEU A 94 -3.14 -9.98 -6.97
N ALA A 95 -1.94 -10.15 -7.49
CA ALA A 95 -1.19 -11.39 -7.39
C ALA A 95 0.28 -11.10 -7.08
N VAL A 96 0.89 -11.91 -6.22
CA VAL A 96 2.35 -12.06 -6.16
C VAL A 96 2.75 -12.87 -7.38
N LEU A 97 3.77 -12.43 -8.10
CA LEU A 97 4.31 -13.11 -9.26
C LEU A 97 5.83 -13.19 -9.11
N ASP A 98 6.40 -14.29 -9.60
CA ASP A 98 7.83 -14.33 -9.89
C ASP A 98 8.15 -13.36 -11.04
N ILE A 99 9.36 -12.78 -11.02
CA ILE A 99 9.77 -11.80 -12.02
C ILE A 99 9.77 -12.38 -13.44
N HIS A 100 10.03 -13.69 -13.60
CA HIS A 100 10.00 -14.38 -14.88
C HIS A 100 8.56 -14.51 -15.40
N ASP A 101 7.59 -14.82 -14.54
CA ASP A 101 6.18 -14.90 -14.92
C ASP A 101 5.62 -13.53 -15.34
N LEU A 102 6.00 -12.46 -14.64
CA LEU A 102 5.66 -11.09 -15.04
C LEU A 102 6.27 -10.74 -16.40
N ALA A 103 7.54 -11.09 -16.62
CA ALA A 103 8.22 -10.86 -17.90
C ALA A 103 7.53 -11.61 -19.05
N LEU A 104 7.25 -12.90 -18.87
CA LEU A 104 6.54 -13.72 -19.87
C LEU A 104 5.12 -13.21 -20.15
N ALA A 105 4.40 -12.76 -19.14
CA ALA A 105 3.07 -12.19 -19.32
C ALA A 105 3.13 -10.91 -20.17
N ARG A 106 4.10 -10.02 -19.90
CA ARG A 106 4.30 -8.80 -20.69
C ARG A 106 4.77 -9.09 -22.11
N GLU A 107 5.68 -10.04 -22.30
CA GLU A 107 6.13 -10.49 -23.62
C GLU A 107 4.96 -10.99 -24.47
N ARG A 108 4.02 -11.72 -23.86
CA ARG A 108 2.79 -12.20 -24.49
C ARG A 108 1.70 -11.12 -24.65
N GLY A 109 2.02 -9.85 -24.41
CA GLY A 109 1.09 -8.72 -24.55
C GLY A 109 -0.07 -8.73 -23.55
N ARG A 110 0.08 -9.38 -22.39
CA ARG A 110 -0.96 -9.38 -21.34
C ARG A 110 -0.93 -8.05 -20.60
N ASP A 111 -2.12 -7.53 -20.29
CA ASP A 111 -2.27 -6.28 -19.53
C ASP A 111 -2.00 -6.51 -18.04
N VAL A 112 -0.72 -6.51 -17.68
CA VAL A 112 -0.24 -6.65 -16.29
C VAL A 112 0.86 -5.65 -15.99
N VAL A 113 0.83 -5.11 -14.78
CA VAL A 113 1.83 -4.17 -14.26
C VAL A 113 2.28 -4.59 -12.87
N GLY A 114 3.60 -4.59 -12.65
CA GLY A 114 4.18 -4.74 -11.32
C GLY A 114 4.08 -3.42 -10.56
N VAL A 115 3.50 -3.45 -9.36
CA VAL A 115 3.29 -2.24 -8.51
C VAL A 115 4.18 -2.21 -7.28
N LEU A 116 4.81 -3.33 -6.92
CA LEU A 116 5.69 -3.48 -5.76
C LEU A 116 6.65 -4.64 -5.97
N ALA A 117 7.92 -4.47 -5.58
CA ALA A 117 8.91 -5.54 -5.53
C ALA A 117 9.11 -6.02 -4.08
N ILE A 118 8.59 -7.20 -3.74
CA ILE A 118 8.74 -7.83 -2.42
C ILE A 118 10.16 -8.40 -2.26
N VAL A 119 10.65 -9.06 -3.31
CA VAL A 119 12.00 -9.60 -3.41
C VAL A 119 12.69 -8.89 -4.57
N GLN A 120 13.79 -8.19 -4.29
CA GLN A 120 14.46 -7.31 -5.27
C GLN A 120 15.64 -7.97 -5.99
N ARG A 121 15.99 -9.19 -5.61
CA ARG A 121 17.08 -9.98 -6.22
C ARG A 121 16.59 -11.40 -6.46
N PRO A 122 16.84 -12.01 -7.63
CA PRO A 122 16.39 -13.36 -7.90
C PRO A 122 16.86 -14.36 -6.85
N LEU A 123 15.96 -15.20 -6.37
CA LEU A 123 16.27 -16.33 -5.49
C LEU A 123 16.52 -17.64 -6.27
N ALA A 124 16.17 -17.64 -7.56
CA ALA A 124 16.29 -18.80 -8.41
C ALA A 124 17.75 -19.25 -8.55
N ALA A 125 17.98 -20.55 -8.39
CA ALA A 125 19.27 -21.19 -8.56
C ALA A 125 19.08 -22.59 -9.15
N VAL A 126 20.07 -23.07 -9.91
CA VAL A 126 20.13 -24.46 -10.35
C VAL A 126 20.76 -25.28 -9.21
N LEU A 127 20.03 -26.29 -8.76
CA LEU A 127 20.51 -27.26 -7.76
C LEU A 127 20.78 -28.59 -8.46
N ALA A 128 21.99 -29.12 -8.31
CA ALA A 128 22.41 -30.39 -8.90
C ALA A 128 23.18 -31.21 -7.87
N GLN A 129 23.20 -32.54 -8.04
CA GLN A 129 24.08 -33.41 -7.26
C GLN A 129 25.55 -33.13 -7.64
N PRO A 130 26.51 -33.38 -6.72
CA PRO A 130 27.92 -33.43 -7.09
C PRO A 130 28.13 -34.45 -8.22
N GLY A 131 28.99 -34.10 -9.18
CA GLY A 131 29.41 -34.98 -10.28
C GLY A 131 30.39 -36.05 -9.83
#